data_AF-A0A1G8PJY2-F1
#
_entry.id   AF-A0A1G8PJY2-F1
#
_cell.length_a   1.000
_cell.length_b   1.000
_cell.length_c   1.000
_cell.angle_alpha   90.00
_cell.angle_beta   90.00
_cell.angle_gamma   90.00
#
_symmetry.space_group_name_H-M   'P 1'
#
loop_
_entity.id
_entity.type
_entity.pdbx_description
1 polymer ?
#
loop_
_entity_poly.entity_id
_entity_poly.type
_entity_poly.pdbx_seq_one_letter_code
_entity_poly.pdbx_strand_id
1 'polypeptide(L)'
;MPWHRAFMSVPEQLNYKFVLSIEGNDVATNLKWAMASNSLCFMTRPKFETWFMEGTLIPAYHYVELKDDYSDLEEKIHYYTHHPDEAKAIVRNANRYVAQFRNESRERLIGMLVLQKYFERSGQLSLPQRAYP
;
A
#
# COMPACT_ATOMS: atom_id res chain seq x y z
N MET A 1 28.00 13.13 4.09
CA MET A 1 27.52 11.73 4.18
C MET A 1 27.74 11.06 2.83
N PRO A 2 28.62 10.06 2.70
CA PRO A 2 28.99 9.46 1.41
C PRO A 2 27.87 8.68 0.69
N TRP A 3 26.68 8.65 1.27
CA TRP A 3 25.53 7.85 0.83
C TRP A 3 24.39 8.69 0.24
N HIS A 4 24.56 10.01 0.11
CA HIS A 4 23.55 10.85 -0.52
C HIS A 4 23.68 10.82 -2.05
N ARG A 5 22.66 10.25 -2.69
CA ARG A 5 22.45 10.33 -4.14
C ARG A 5 21.54 11.51 -4.47
N ALA A 6 21.55 11.93 -5.73
CA ALA A 6 20.56 12.88 -6.23
C ALA A 6 19.14 12.30 -6.08
N PHE A 7 18.16 13.18 -5.90
CA PHE A 7 16.76 12.80 -5.86
C PHE A 7 16.33 12.12 -7.17
N MET A 8 15.52 11.07 -7.08
CA MET A 8 14.80 10.48 -8.22
C MET A 8 13.30 10.71 -8.05
N SER A 9 12.66 11.24 -9.08
CA SER A 9 11.22 11.36 -9.19
C SER A 9 10.54 9.98 -9.22
N VAL A 10 9.22 9.94 -8.95
CA VAL A 10 8.45 8.69 -9.02
C VAL A 10 8.55 8.02 -10.40
N PRO A 11 8.40 8.73 -11.54
CA PRO A 11 8.58 8.11 -12.86
C PRO A 11 9.96 7.49 -13.07
N GLU A 12 11.03 8.11 -12.56
CA GLU A 12 12.39 7.57 -12.66
C GLU A 12 12.55 6.28 -11.85
N GLN A 13 11.99 6.24 -10.64
CA GLN A 13 12.00 5.04 -9.79
C GLN A 13 11.18 3.90 -10.41
N LEU A 14 10.09 4.21 -11.12
CA LEU A 14 9.23 3.23 -11.78
C LEU A 14 9.81 2.64 -13.08
N ASN A 15 10.98 3.11 -13.53
CA ASN A 15 11.74 2.44 -14.60
C ASN A 15 12.45 1.16 -14.12
N TYR A 16 12.47 0.89 -12.81
CA TYR A 16 13.10 -0.30 -12.24
C TYR A 16 12.09 -1.43 -12.01
N LYS A 17 12.54 -2.67 -12.17
CA LYS A 17 11.71 -3.88 -11.96
C LYS A 17 11.27 -4.03 -10.50
N PHE A 18 12.13 -3.63 -9.56
CA PHE A 18 11.95 -3.84 -8.13
C PHE A 18 12.00 -2.49 -7.41
N VAL A 19 11.06 -2.26 -6.50
CA VAL A 19 11.00 -1.05 -5.67
C VAL A 19 10.97 -1.49 -4.21
N LEU A 20 11.87 -0.92 -3.42
CA LEU A 20 11.94 -1.15 -1.98
C LEU A 20 11.08 -0.10 -1.25
N SER A 21 10.14 -0.55 -0.45
CA SER A 21 9.25 0.28 0.35
C SER A 21 9.61 0.10 1.83
N ILE A 22 10.19 1.15 2.42
CA ILE A 22 10.74 1.13 3.78
C ILE A 22 9.93 2.10 4.63
N GLU A 23 9.32 1.59 5.69
CA GLU A 23 8.66 2.41 6.71
C GLU A 23 9.70 3.16 7.55
N GLY A 24 9.38 4.40 7.90
CA GLY A 24 10.20 5.24 8.78
C GLY A 24 9.48 5.44 10.11
N ASN A 25 9.17 6.70 10.41
CA ASN A 25 8.34 7.05 11.57
C ASN A 25 6.84 6.73 11.36
N ASP A 26 6.43 6.42 10.14
CA ASP A 26 5.07 6.11 9.70
C ASP A 26 5.16 5.22 8.44
N VAL A 27 4.03 4.96 7.79
CA VAL A 27 3.94 4.24 6.51
C VAL A 27 4.94 4.75 5.48
N ALA A 28 5.41 3.83 4.64
CA ALA A 28 6.25 4.18 3.51
C ALA A 28 5.43 4.96 2.46
N THR A 29 5.80 6.22 2.22
CA THR A 29 5.12 7.11 1.24
C THR A 29 5.06 6.50 -0.17
N ASN A 30 6.00 5.61 -0.50
CA ASN A 30 6.09 5.00 -1.82
C ASN A 30 5.19 3.78 -2.07
N LEU A 31 4.65 3.17 -1.01
CA LEU A 31 3.95 1.90 -1.10
C LEU A 31 2.82 1.92 -2.15
N LYS A 32 2.01 2.99 -2.14
CA LYS A 32 0.79 3.08 -2.95
C LYS A 32 1.11 3.14 -4.44
N TRP A 33 2.08 3.96 -4.83
CA TRP A 33 2.46 4.07 -6.25
C TRP A 33 3.33 2.90 -6.70
N ALA A 34 4.12 2.27 -5.81
CA ALA A 34 4.86 1.07 -6.13
C ALA A 34 3.89 -0.08 -6.45
N MET A 35 2.90 -0.32 -5.59
CA MET A 35 1.84 -1.33 -5.80
C MET A 35 0.91 -1.01 -6.98
N ALA A 36 0.79 0.25 -7.37
CA ALA A 36 0.01 0.69 -8.52
C ALA A 36 0.74 0.54 -9.87
N SER A 37 2.04 0.24 -9.83
CA SER A 37 2.93 0.22 -10.99
C SER A 37 3.16 -1.20 -11.53
N ASN A 38 4.05 -1.32 -12.52
CA ASN A 38 4.55 -2.60 -13.02
C ASN A 38 5.80 -3.10 -12.30
N SER A 39 6.22 -2.42 -11.23
CA SER A 39 7.36 -2.82 -10.39
C SER A 39 6.92 -3.71 -9.24
N LEU A 40 7.71 -4.74 -8.92
CA LEU A 40 7.47 -5.59 -7.76
C LEU A 40 7.90 -4.87 -6.48
N CYS A 41 6.98 -4.74 -5.53
CA CYS A 41 7.21 -4.09 -4.24
C CYS A 41 7.83 -5.07 -3.25
N PHE A 42 8.95 -4.66 -2.63
CA PHE A 42 9.61 -5.36 -1.54
C PHE A 42 9.45 -4.52 -0.27
N MET A 43 9.02 -5.14 0.83
CA MET A 43 8.89 -4.44 2.11
C MET A 43 8.87 -5.42 3.28
N THR A 44 9.17 -4.94 4.48
CA THR A 44 8.87 -5.69 5.71
C THR A 44 7.37 -5.75 5.93
N ARG A 45 6.91 -6.53 6.91
CA ARG A 45 5.50 -6.50 7.32
C ARG A 45 5.10 -5.07 7.74
N PRO A 46 4.01 -4.50 7.18
CA PRO A 46 3.57 -3.15 7.56
C PRO A 46 3.28 -3.07 9.06
N LYS A 47 3.75 -2.00 9.69
CA LYS A 47 3.54 -1.73 11.13
C LYS A 47 2.52 -0.63 11.36
N PHE A 48 2.28 0.21 10.36
CA PHE A 48 1.38 1.35 10.41
C PHE A 48 0.18 1.13 9.48
N GLU A 49 -0.93 1.80 9.79
CA GLU A 49 -2.22 1.59 9.12
C GLU A 49 -2.77 2.94 8.64
N THR A 50 -3.31 2.95 7.43
CA THR A 50 -3.98 4.12 6.84
C THR A 50 -5.27 3.70 6.15
N TRP A 51 -5.88 4.64 5.41
CA TRP A 51 -7.01 4.33 4.53
C TRP A 51 -6.70 3.24 3.49
N PHE A 52 -5.41 2.96 3.23
CA PHE A 52 -4.96 1.95 2.27
C PHE A 52 -5.01 0.52 2.83
N MET A 53 -5.39 0.33 4.11
CA MET A 53 -5.61 -0.98 4.72
C MET A 53 -4.36 -1.87 4.68
N GLU A 54 -3.19 -1.32 4.96
CA GLU A 54 -1.89 -1.98 5.01
C GLU A 54 -1.91 -3.32 5.75
N GLY A 55 -2.66 -3.42 6.86
CA GLY A 55 -2.80 -4.65 7.64
C GLY A 55 -3.49 -5.80 6.90
N THR A 56 -4.12 -5.53 5.75
CA THR A 56 -4.76 -6.55 4.90
C THR A 56 -3.88 -7.00 3.73
N LEU A 57 -2.67 -6.45 3.60
CA LEU A 57 -1.71 -6.89 2.60
C LEU A 57 -1.17 -8.28 2.93
N ILE A 58 -1.11 -9.17 1.93
CA ILE A 58 -0.73 -10.56 2.11
C ILE A 58 0.68 -10.76 1.54
N PRO A 59 1.65 -11.20 2.37
CA PRO A 59 2.99 -11.59 1.92
C PRO A 59 2.95 -12.60 0.77
N ALA A 60 3.88 -12.47 -0.18
CA ALA A 60 4.00 -13.32 -1.37
C ALA A 60 2.75 -13.32 -2.30
N TYR A 61 1.74 -12.51 -2.01
CA TYR A 61 0.56 -12.34 -2.85
C TYR A 61 0.42 -10.91 -3.34
N HIS A 62 0.49 -9.90 -2.45
CA HIS A 62 0.45 -8.47 -2.80
C HIS A 62 1.85 -7.84 -2.89
N TYR A 63 2.84 -8.39 -2.20
CA TYR A 63 4.21 -7.87 -2.15
C TYR A 63 5.19 -8.97 -1.76
N VAL A 64 6.49 -8.72 -1.90
CA VAL A 64 7.54 -9.59 -1.38
C VAL A 64 7.89 -9.14 0.05
N GLU A 65 7.53 -9.96 1.03
CA GLU A 65 7.93 -9.71 2.42
C GLU A 65 9.43 -9.85 2.57
N LEU A 66 10.05 -9.00 3.40
CA LEU A 66 11.46 -9.03 3.79
C LEU A 66 11.56 -9.23 5.30
N LYS A 67 12.70 -9.75 5.75
CA LYS A 67 13.05 -9.70 7.18
C LYS A 67 13.21 -8.26 7.64
N ASP A 68 12.94 -8.00 8.92
CA ASP A 68 13.08 -6.67 9.52
C ASP A 68 14.50 -6.09 9.41
N ASP A 69 15.51 -6.94 9.28
CA ASP A 69 16.92 -6.57 9.08
C ASP A 69 17.37 -6.54 7.61
N TYR A 70 16.45 -6.80 6.67
CA TYR A 70 16.69 -6.85 5.22
C TYR A 70 17.76 -7.86 4.77
N SER A 71 18.14 -8.81 5.63
CA SER A 71 19.20 -9.79 5.34
C SER A 71 18.88 -10.75 4.19
N ASP A 72 17.60 -10.85 3.80
CA ASP A 72 17.09 -11.68 2.70
C ASP A 72 16.81 -10.90 1.40
N LEU A 73 17.18 -9.61 1.34
CA LEU A 73 16.91 -8.76 0.17
C LEU A 73 17.58 -9.27 -1.10
N GLU A 74 18.89 -9.55 -1.05
CA GLU A 74 19.66 -9.98 -2.21
C GLU A 74 19.18 -11.34 -2.74
N GLU A 75 18.91 -12.28 -1.84
CA GLU A 75 18.35 -13.59 -2.16
C GLU A 75 17.02 -13.45 -2.92
N LYS A 76 16.11 -12.61 -2.43
CA LYS A 76 14.79 -12.42 -3.05
C LYS A 76 14.87 -11.66 -4.37
N ILE A 77 15.76 -10.69 -4.51
CA ILE A 77 16.04 -10.04 -5.81
C ILE A 77 16.52 -11.08 -6.82
N HIS A 78 17.47 -11.93 -6.44
CA HIS A 78 17.98 -13.00 -7.31
C HIS A 78 16.86 -13.97 -7.70
N TYR A 79 16.04 -14.40 -6.74
CA TYR A 79 14.91 -15.30 -6.98
C TYR A 79 13.92 -14.72 -8.00
N TYR A 80 13.39 -13.52 -7.76
CA TYR A 80 12.37 -12.92 -8.65
C TYR A 80 12.93 -12.42 -9.98
N THR A 81 14.24 -12.26 -10.10
CA THR A 81 14.91 -12.05 -11.40
C THR A 81 14.82 -13.29 -12.28
N HIS A 82 14.92 -14.49 -11.70
CA HIS A 82 14.86 -15.78 -12.40
C HIS A 82 13.43 -16.36 -12.48
N HIS A 83 12.48 -15.81 -11.72
CA HIS A 83 11.07 -16.22 -11.71
C HIS A 83 10.15 -15.05 -12.09
N PRO A 84 10.26 -14.51 -13.32
CA PRO A 84 9.53 -13.30 -13.72
C PRO A 84 8.01 -13.49 -13.75
N ASP A 85 7.50 -14.71 -13.94
CA ASP A 85 6.06 -14.95 -13.98
C ASP A 85 5.42 -14.92 -12.59
N GLU A 86 6.13 -15.37 -11.56
CA GLU A 86 5.75 -15.21 -10.15
C GLU A 86 5.77 -13.72 -9.76
N ALA A 87 6.85 -13.01 -10.13
CA ALA A 87 6.94 -11.56 -9.91
C ALA A 87 5.74 -10.82 -10.53
N LYS A 88 5.42 -11.11 -11.79
CA LYS A 88 4.26 -10.51 -12.48
C LYS A 88 2.93 -10.90 -11.83
N ALA A 89 2.81 -12.10 -11.27
CA ALA A 89 1.60 -12.51 -10.55
C ALA A 89 1.36 -11.64 -9.32
N ILE A 90 2.41 -11.40 -8.52
CA ILE A 90 2.35 -10.52 -7.35
C ILE A 90 2.00 -9.09 -7.77
N VAL A 91 2.64 -8.56 -8.82
CA VAL A 91 2.32 -7.22 -9.37
C VAL A 91 0.85 -7.12 -9.77
N ARG A 92 0.29 -8.10 -10.49
CA ARG A 92 -1.14 -8.09 -10.87
C ARG A 92 -2.06 -8.10 -9.65
N ASN A 93 -1.73 -8.87 -8.63
CA ASN A 93 -2.49 -8.90 -7.38
C ASN A 93 -2.44 -7.55 -6.67
N ALA A 94 -1.25 -6.93 -6.58
CA ALA A 94 -1.04 -5.61 -6.02
C ALA A 94 -1.86 -4.55 -6.76
N ASN A 95 -1.82 -4.54 -8.09
CA ASN A 95 -2.58 -3.60 -8.90
C ASN A 95 -4.09 -3.77 -8.70
N ARG A 96 -4.57 -5.02 -8.60
CA ARG A 96 -5.98 -5.32 -8.32
C ARG A 96 -6.39 -4.84 -6.92
N TYR A 97 -5.52 -5.02 -5.92
CA TYR A 97 -5.73 -4.48 -4.58
C TYR A 97 -5.84 -2.95 -4.63
N VAL A 98 -4.95 -2.27 -5.34
CA VAL A 98 -4.97 -0.80 -5.50
C VAL A 98 -6.21 -0.32 -6.26
N ALA A 99 -6.70 -1.08 -7.25
CA ALA A 99 -7.79 -0.66 -8.13
C ALA A 99 -9.09 -0.32 -7.38
N GLN A 100 -9.32 -0.96 -6.23
CA GLN A 100 -10.51 -0.69 -5.42
C GLN A 100 -10.57 0.79 -4.97
N PHE A 101 -9.42 1.37 -4.65
CA PHE A 101 -9.27 2.73 -4.13
C PHE A 101 -9.36 3.82 -5.20
N ARG A 102 -9.55 3.44 -6.47
CA ARG A 102 -9.68 4.37 -7.61
C ARG A 102 -11.13 4.72 -7.94
N ASN A 103 -12.11 4.18 -7.21
CA ASN A 103 -13.52 4.48 -7.43
C ASN A 103 -13.92 5.75 -6.65
N GLU A 104 -13.88 6.90 -7.30
CA GLU A 104 -14.17 8.21 -6.69
C GLU A 104 -15.55 8.29 -6.01
N SER A 105 -16.56 7.68 -6.62
CA SER A 105 -17.92 7.67 -6.05
C SER A 105 -17.97 6.87 -4.74
N ARG A 106 -17.26 5.75 -4.70
CA ARG A 106 -17.13 4.91 -3.50
C ARG A 106 -16.31 5.60 -2.42
N GLU A 107 -15.18 6.21 -2.77
CA GLU A 107 -14.33 6.97 -1.83
C GLU A 107 -15.10 8.15 -1.23
N ARG A 108 -15.86 8.88 -2.06
CA ARG A 108 -16.73 9.95 -1.58
C ARG A 108 -17.80 9.44 -0.62
N LEU A 109 -18.45 8.32 -0.93
CA LEU A 109 -19.44 7.71 -0.05
C LEU A 109 -18.83 7.29 1.28
N ILE A 110 -17.67 6.62 1.26
CA ILE A 110 -16.94 6.24 2.48
C ILE A 110 -16.62 7.49 3.32
N GLY A 111 -16.11 8.55 2.69
CA GLY A 111 -15.84 9.82 3.37
C GLY A 111 -17.08 10.42 4.04
N MET A 112 -18.23 10.43 3.34
CA MET A 112 -19.51 10.89 3.92
C MET A 112 -19.96 10.01 5.09
N LEU A 113 -19.81 8.68 4.99
CA LEU A 113 -20.17 7.76 6.07
C LEU A 113 -19.25 7.92 7.29
N VAL A 114 -17.97 8.17 7.09
CA VAL A 114 -17.02 8.48 8.17
C VAL A 114 -17.41 9.78 8.87
N LEU A 115 -17.71 10.85 8.12
CA LEU A 115 -18.18 12.12 8.68
C LEU A 115 -19.49 11.97 9.43
N GLN A 116 -20.47 11.26 8.86
CA GLN A 116 -21.72 10.94 9.53
C GLN A 116 -21.46 10.21 10.85
N LYS A 117 -20.61 9.17 10.84
CA LYS A 117 -20.27 8.41 12.04
C LYS A 117 -19.59 9.27 13.09
N TYR A 118 -18.69 10.16 12.67
CA TYR A 118 -18.04 11.11 13.56
C TYR A 118 -19.07 12.05 14.21
N PHE A 119 -19.98 12.66 13.44
CA PHE A 119 -21.00 13.57 13.97
C PHE A 119 -22.00 12.87 14.91
N GLU A 120 -22.40 11.64 14.60
CA GLU A 120 -23.22 10.80 15.50
C GLU A 120 -22.50 10.52 16.82
N ARG A 121 -21.19 10.26 16.78
CA ARG A 121 -20.39 9.91 17.97
C ARG A 121 -19.94 11.12 18.78
N SER A 122 -19.82 12.29 18.16
CA SER A 122 -19.46 13.55 18.81
C SER A 122 -20.68 14.33 19.35
N GLY A 123 -21.90 13.84 19.09
CA GLY A 123 -23.15 14.52 19.48
C GLY A 123 -23.49 15.74 18.62
N GLN A 124 -22.80 15.94 17.50
CA GLN A 124 -23.04 17.03 16.56
C GLN A 124 -24.21 16.72 15.60
N LEU A 125 -24.60 15.46 15.49
CA LEU A 125 -25.81 15.02 14.79
C LEU A 125 -26.78 14.39 15.79
N SER A 126 -27.99 14.96 15.91
CA SER A 126 -29.09 14.25 16.53
C SER A 126 -29.55 13.15 15.56
N LEU A 127 -29.37 11.88 15.95
CA LEU A 127 -29.97 10.78 15.20
C LEU A 127 -31.49 11.00 15.17
N PRO A 128 -32.14 11.05 14.00
CA PRO A 128 -33.60 10.94 13.98
C PRO A 128 -33.97 9.65 14.70
N GLN A 129 -34.95 9.71 15.61
CA GLN A 129 -35.52 8.50 16.20
C GLN A 129 -35.85 7.56 15.05
N ARG A 130 -35.16 6.42 14.97
CA ARG A 130 -35.45 5.40 13.97
C ARG A 130 -36.84 4.86 14.26
N ALA A 131 -37.85 5.42 13.59
CA ALA A 131 -39.13 4.78 13.42
C ALA A 131 -38.92 3.64 12.42
N TYR A 132 -38.61 2.45 12.93
CA TYR A 132 -38.92 1.23 12.21
C TYR A 132 -40.11 0.57 12.92
N PRO A 133 -41.13 0.11 12.18
CA PRO A 133 -42.22 -0.67 12.74
C PRO A 133 -41.74 -2.02 13.32
#